data_AF-A0A957JT19-F1
#
_entry.id   AF-A0A957JT19-F1
#
_cell.length_a   1.000
_cell.length_b   1.000
_cell.length_c   1.000
_cell.angle_alpha   90.00
_cell.angle_beta   90.00
_cell.angle_gamma   90.00
#
_symmetry.space_group_name_H-M   'P 1'
#
loop_
_entity.id
_entity.type
_entity.pdbx_description
1 polymer ?
#
loop_
_entity_poly.entity_id
_entity_poly.type
_entity_poly.pdbx_seq_one_letter_code
_entity_poly.pdbx_strand_id
1 'polypeptide(L)'
;PYTEDSNVSPAEMAAYVRNYTDVLAITRQNGDLYTLRRLLSEGIPVIIELGIEPPGDYAWLGWYGHYLLPVAYDDAYQQFWVYDSWFGTSEVPLENATSDGRILSYADLDAGWRDFNRTYIALYRPEQANTLADILGPNLDDATMWQNALARAQDELTAEPENAYLWFNLGSIYNALAQYDLAALAFDQARNIGLPWRML
;
A
#
# COMPACT_ATOMS: atom_id res chain seq x y z
N PRO A 1 19.09 -12.33 7.01
CA PRO A 1 19.31 -10.88 6.82
C PRO A 1 20.27 -10.63 5.64
N TYR A 2 19.74 -10.11 4.54
CA TYR A 2 20.54 -9.69 3.39
C TYR A 2 21.10 -8.29 3.68
N THR A 3 22.38 -8.06 3.42
CA THR A 3 23.06 -6.79 3.78
C THR A 3 22.64 -5.60 2.93
N GLU A 4 21.87 -5.83 1.86
CA GLU A 4 21.30 -4.80 0.98
C GLU A 4 19.78 -4.65 1.15
N ASP A 5 19.18 -5.32 2.15
CA ASP A 5 17.77 -5.09 2.49
C ASP A 5 17.62 -3.66 3.01
N SER A 6 17.16 -2.79 2.12
CA SER A 6 16.99 -1.36 2.34
C SER A 6 15.51 -1.03 2.58
N ASN A 7 14.65 -2.04 2.77
CA ASN A 7 13.25 -1.80 3.04
C ASN A 7 13.07 -1.14 4.42
N VAL A 8 12.19 -0.16 4.47
CA VAL A 8 11.70 0.42 5.73
C VAL A 8 10.22 0.12 5.78
N SER A 9 9.79 -0.58 6.84
CA SER A 9 8.39 -0.95 6.97
C SER A 9 7.49 0.29 7.18
N PRO A 10 6.20 0.21 6.82
CA PRO A 10 5.25 1.30 7.06
C PRO A 10 5.16 1.70 8.54
N ALA A 11 5.35 0.74 9.45
CA ALA A 11 5.35 0.98 10.89
C ALA A 11 6.59 1.78 11.35
N GLU A 12 7.76 1.49 10.79
CA GLU A 12 9.00 2.22 11.07
C GLU A 12 8.92 3.67 10.55
N MET A 13 8.40 3.87 9.34
CA MET A 13 8.15 5.23 8.83
C MET A 13 7.17 6.01 9.71
N ALA A 14 6.06 5.39 10.10
CA ALA A 14 5.08 6.03 10.99
C ALA A 14 5.67 6.32 12.38
N ALA A 15 6.51 5.42 12.92
CA ALA A 15 7.22 5.65 14.17
C ALA A 15 8.21 6.81 14.07
N TYR A 16 8.96 6.91 12.96
CA TYR A 16 9.86 8.02 12.71
C TYR A 16 9.09 9.35 12.72
N VAL A 17 7.99 9.46 11.99
CA VAL A 17 7.16 10.68 11.95
C VAL A 17 6.71 11.08 13.36
N ARG A 18 6.15 10.14 14.12
CA ARG A 18 5.66 10.42 15.49
C ARG A 18 6.77 10.82 16.47
N ASN A 19 7.99 10.33 16.28
CA ASN A 19 9.09 10.56 17.22
C ASN A 19 9.93 11.80 16.91
N TYR A 20 9.92 12.27 15.66
CA TYR A 20 10.84 13.30 15.17
C TYR A 20 10.15 14.50 14.52
N THR A 21 8.81 14.55 14.49
CA THR A 21 8.04 15.66 13.93
C THR A 21 6.83 16.01 14.80
N ASP A 22 6.20 17.15 14.53
CA ASP A 22 4.93 17.56 15.18
C ASP A 22 3.69 16.98 14.47
N VAL A 23 3.87 16.10 13.50
CA VAL A 23 2.81 15.43 12.73
C VAL A 23 2.59 14.02 13.29
N LEU A 24 1.35 13.56 13.30
CA LEU A 24 0.98 12.20 13.68
C LEU A 24 0.93 11.31 12.44
N ALA A 25 1.19 10.02 12.62
CA ALA A 25 1.12 9.03 11.55
C ALA A 25 0.42 7.77 12.04
N ILE A 26 -0.46 7.21 11.20
CA ILE A 26 -1.10 5.92 11.43
C ILE A 26 -0.93 5.03 10.20
N THR A 27 -0.54 3.79 10.43
CA THR A 27 -0.47 2.75 9.40
C THR A 27 -1.78 1.99 9.37
N ARG A 28 -2.32 1.78 8.18
CA ARG A 28 -3.56 1.03 7.95
C ARG A 28 -3.41 0.13 6.72
N GLN A 29 -4.18 -0.95 6.69
CA GLN A 29 -4.29 -1.86 5.56
C GLN A 29 -5.75 -1.99 5.16
N ASN A 30 -6.00 -2.72 4.08
CA ASN A 30 -7.33 -2.84 3.48
C ASN A 30 -7.92 -1.46 3.13
N GLY A 31 -7.08 -0.56 2.64
CA GLY A 31 -7.52 0.68 2.05
C GLY A 31 -8.36 0.45 0.79
N ASP A 32 -8.98 1.52 0.30
CA ASP A 32 -9.62 1.53 -1.01
C ASP A 32 -9.51 2.93 -1.62
N LEU A 33 -9.86 3.01 -2.90
CA LEU A 33 -9.81 4.27 -3.64
C LEU A 33 -10.73 5.34 -3.04
N TYR A 34 -11.84 4.94 -2.40
CA TYR A 34 -12.75 5.88 -1.74
C TYR A 34 -12.06 6.55 -0.54
N THR A 35 -11.45 5.76 0.33
CA THR A 35 -10.71 6.20 1.51
C THR A 35 -9.55 7.08 1.11
N LEU A 36 -8.76 6.68 0.09
CA LEU A 36 -7.63 7.46 -0.40
C LEU A 36 -8.08 8.84 -0.90
N ARG A 37 -9.13 8.91 -1.72
CA ARG A 37 -9.70 10.19 -2.19
C ARG A 37 -10.22 11.05 -1.05
N ARG A 38 -10.92 10.45 -0.07
CA ARG A 38 -11.43 11.17 1.10
C ARG A 38 -10.31 11.79 1.92
N LEU A 39 -9.22 11.05 2.19
CA LEU A 39 -8.05 11.57 2.90
C LEU A 39 -7.43 12.76 2.14
N LEU A 40 -7.21 12.63 0.83
CA LEU A 40 -6.68 13.72 0.01
C LEU A 40 -7.60 14.95 0.00
N SER A 41 -8.91 14.76 -0.11
CA SER A 41 -9.90 15.85 -0.12
C SER A 41 -9.94 16.66 1.18
N GLU A 42 -9.56 16.03 2.30
CA GLU A 42 -9.49 16.67 3.63
C GLU A 42 -8.07 17.17 3.96
N GLY A 43 -7.16 17.17 2.98
CA GLY A 43 -5.78 17.62 3.15
C GLY A 43 -4.98 16.76 4.14
N ILE A 44 -5.25 15.46 4.19
CA ILE A 44 -4.49 14.45 4.95
C ILE A 44 -3.56 13.74 3.96
N PRO A 45 -2.25 14.03 3.96
CA PRO A 45 -1.30 13.33 3.08
C PRO A 45 -1.27 11.83 3.37
N VAL A 46 -1.12 11.04 2.31
CA VAL A 46 -1.10 9.57 2.41
C VAL A 46 0.10 9.04 1.64
N ILE A 47 0.89 8.16 2.25
CA ILE A 47 1.89 7.36 1.57
C ILE A 47 1.31 5.96 1.36
N ILE A 48 1.45 5.40 0.16
CA ILE A 48 1.00 4.03 -0.16
C ILE A 48 2.18 3.14 -0.53
N GLU A 49 2.08 1.85 -0.20
CA GLU A 49 3.05 0.82 -0.60
C GLU A 49 2.46 -0.04 -1.72
N LEU A 50 3.16 -0.20 -2.84
CA LEU A 50 2.68 -0.96 -3.99
C LEU A 50 3.78 -1.78 -4.66
N GLY A 51 3.37 -2.81 -5.38
CA GLY A 51 4.23 -3.54 -6.30
C GLY A 51 4.39 -2.81 -7.62
N ILE A 52 5.61 -2.81 -8.16
CA ILE A 52 5.92 -2.30 -9.50
C ILE A 52 6.84 -3.26 -10.26
N GLU A 53 6.73 -3.25 -11.58
CA GLU A 53 7.73 -3.84 -12.48
C GLU A 53 8.39 -2.70 -13.29
N PRO A 54 9.65 -2.33 -12.98
CA PRO A 54 10.30 -1.20 -13.62
C PRO A 54 10.47 -1.43 -15.14
N PRO A 55 10.22 -0.44 -15.99
CA PRO A 55 10.39 -0.59 -17.43
C PRO A 55 11.85 -0.34 -17.87
N GLY A 56 12.12 -0.58 -19.16
CA GLY A 56 13.36 -0.17 -19.83
C GLY A 56 14.61 -0.83 -19.25
N ASP A 57 15.67 -0.03 -19.07
CA ASP A 57 16.98 -0.48 -18.56
C ASP A 57 16.93 -1.03 -17.13
N TYR A 58 15.80 -0.89 -16.43
CA TYR A 58 15.58 -1.39 -15.08
C TYR A 58 14.72 -2.66 -15.03
N ALA A 59 14.24 -3.17 -16.17
CA ALA A 59 13.40 -4.36 -16.25
C ALA A 59 14.06 -5.63 -15.69
N TRP A 60 15.40 -5.68 -15.70
CA TRP A 60 16.16 -6.78 -15.09
C TRP A 60 15.98 -6.88 -13.57
N LEU A 61 15.52 -5.82 -12.91
CA LEU A 61 15.17 -5.89 -11.50
C LEU A 61 13.98 -6.83 -11.31
N GLY A 62 12.99 -6.84 -12.21
CA GLY A 62 11.72 -7.53 -12.00
C GLY A 62 10.88 -6.87 -10.89
N TRP A 63 9.91 -7.58 -10.34
CA TRP A 63 8.99 -7.04 -9.33
C TRP A 63 9.71 -6.44 -8.11
N TYR A 64 9.25 -5.27 -7.68
CA TYR A 64 9.83 -4.48 -6.60
C TYR A 64 8.73 -3.81 -5.75
N GLY A 65 8.92 -3.77 -4.43
CA GLY A 65 8.06 -2.97 -3.55
C GLY A 65 8.47 -1.49 -3.60
N HIS A 66 7.50 -0.59 -3.66
CA HIS A 66 7.76 0.84 -3.85
C HIS A 66 6.75 1.69 -3.08
N TYR A 67 7.17 2.92 -2.73
CA TYR A 67 6.30 3.88 -2.07
C TYR A 67 5.96 5.04 -2.99
N LEU A 68 4.69 5.44 -2.97
CA LEU A 68 4.20 6.62 -3.67
C LEU A 68 3.50 7.57 -2.72
N LEU A 69 3.56 8.86 -3.07
CA LEU A 69 2.77 9.92 -2.43
C LEU A 69 1.71 10.41 -3.41
N PRO A 70 0.46 9.89 -3.35
CA PRO A 70 -0.67 10.53 -4.01
C PRO A 70 -0.88 11.95 -3.50
N VAL A 71 -1.08 12.90 -4.42
CA VAL A 71 -1.22 14.33 -4.10
C VAL A 71 -2.50 14.96 -4.65
N ALA A 72 -3.08 14.38 -5.70
CA ALA A 72 -4.35 14.83 -6.27
C ALA A 72 -5.07 13.67 -6.97
N TYR A 73 -6.37 13.85 -7.20
CA TYR A 73 -7.18 12.89 -7.95
C TYR A 73 -8.17 13.61 -8.87
N ASP A 74 -8.59 12.95 -9.93
CA ASP A 74 -9.65 13.40 -10.83
C ASP A 74 -10.57 12.23 -11.15
N ASP A 75 -11.82 12.31 -10.66
CA ASP A 75 -12.83 11.28 -10.86
C ASP A 75 -13.37 11.22 -12.29
N ALA A 76 -13.30 12.33 -13.05
CA ALA A 76 -13.74 12.33 -14.44
C ALA A 76 -12.78 11.53 -15.34
N TYR A 77 -11.49 11.55 -15.00
CA TYR A 77 -10.44 10.79 -15.71
C TYR A 77 -10.02 9.51 -14.98
N GLN A 78 -10.56 9.25 -13.79
CA GLN A 78 -10.23 8.11 -12.94
C GLN A 78 -8.72 7.95 -12.70
N GLN A 79 -8.07 9.02 -12.26
CA GLN A 79 -6.62 9.06 -12.11
C GLN A 79 -6.16 9.77 -10.84
N PHE A 80 -4.96 9.40 -10.36
CA PHE A 80 -4.21 10.13 -9.36
C PHE A 80 -2.99 10.80 -9.98
N TRP A 81 -2.62 11.96 -9.41
CA TRP A 81 -1.25 12.45 -9.51
C TRP A 81 -0.48 11.96 -8.30
N VAL A 82 0.72 11.45 -8.55
CA VAL A 82 1.62 10.91 -7.53
C VAL A 82 3.01 11.53 -7.66
N TYR A 83 3.67 11.74 -6.53
CA TYR A 83 5.12 11.94 -6.50
C TYR A 83 5.81 10.61 -6.22
N ASP A 84 6.76 10.29 -7.09
CA ASP A 84 7.54 9.06 -7.08
C ASP A 84 9.02 9.41 -6.89
N SER A 85 9.65 8.92 -5.82
CA SER A 85 11.05 9.24 -5.52
C SER A 85 12.04 8.65 -6.52
N TRP A 86 11.62 7.68 -7.33
CA TRP A 86 12.46 7.05 -8.35
C TRP A 86 12.07 7.48 -9.77
N PHE A 87 10.80 7.41 -10.12
CA PHE A 87 10.31 7.82 -11.45
C PHE A 87 10.12 9.33 -11.61
N GLY A 88 10.26 10.09 -10.52
CA GLY A 88 10.04 11.53 -10.54
C GLY A 88 8.60 11.85 -10.94
N THR A 89 8.43 12.56 -12.05
CA THR A 89 7.12 12.92 -12.60
C THR A 89 6.91 12.34 -14.01
N SER A 90 7.56 11.23 -14.33
CA SER A 90 7.51 10.61 -15.66
C SER A 90 7.31 9.09 -15.62
N GLU A 91 7.15 8.46 -16.77
CA GLU A 91 7.13 6.99 -16.90
C GLU A 91 8.53 6.38 -17.02
N VAL A 92 9.58 7.22 -17.05
CA VAL A 92 10.97 6.81 -17.16
C VAL A 92 11.66 7.03 -15.81
N PRO A 93 12.30 6.00 -15.24
CA PRO A 93 13.01 6.16 -13.98
C PRO A 93 14.09 7.25 -14.05
N LEU A 94 14.23 8.02 -12.98
CA LEU A 94 15.18 9.14 -12.80
C LEU A 94 14.92 10.37 -13.68
N GLU A 95 13.71 10.53 -14.24
CA GLU A 95 13.34 11.69 -15.06
C GLU A 95 12.16 12.49 -14.49
N ASN A 96 12.23 13.83 -14.57
CA ASN A 96 11.12 14.72 -14.25
C ASN A 96 10.58 15.37 -15.53
N ALA A 97 9.43 14.93 -16.00
CA ALA A 97 8.78 15.46 -17.19
C ALA A 97 7.96 16.75 -16.94
N THR A 98 7.46 16.97 -15.71
CA THR A 98 6.54 18.05 -15.34
C THR A 98 6.75 18.47 -13.87
N SER A 99 6.06 19.51 -13.40
CA SER A 99 5.98 19.86 -11.97
C SER A 99 4.84 19.17 -11.22
N ASP A 100 3.89 18.59 -11.95
CA ASP A 100 2.54 18.30 -11.44
C ASP A 100 2.40 16.87 -10.88
N GLY A 101 3.46 16.06 -11.01
CA GLY A 101 3.49 14.66 -10.61
C GLY A 101 3.26 13.71 -11.78
N ARG A 102 3.55 12.43 -11.54
CA ARG A 102 3.25 11.34 -12.47
C ARG A 102 1.76 10.99 -12.37
N ILE A 103 1.14 10.64 -13.49
CA ILE A 103 -0.28 10.25 -13.51
C ILE A 103 -0.37 8.72 -13.49
N LEU A 104 -1.17 8.17 -12.56
CA LEU A 104 -1.55 6.76 -12.56
C LEU A 104 -3.07 6.65 -12.63
N SER A 105 -3.59 5.73 -13.46
CA SER A 105 -5.01 5.42 -13.42
C SER A 105 -5.37 4.77 -12.08
N TYR A 106 -6.63 4.87 -11.68
CA TYR A 106 -7.16 4.19 -10.50
C TYR A 106 -6.92 2.68 -10.55
N ALA A 107 -7.04 2.09 -11.75
CA ALA A 107 -6.85 0.66 -11.95
C ALA A 107 -5.37 0.26 -11.79
N ASP A 108 -4.45 1.01 -12.40
CA ASP A 108 -3.01 0.70 -12.33
C ASP A 108 -2.47 0.88 -10.92
N LEU A 109 -2.91 1.93 -10.21
CA LEU A 109 -2.55 2.14 -8.81
C LEU A 109 -3.09 1.01 -7.93
N ASP A 110 -4.37 0.66 -8.04
CA ASP A 110 -4.95 -0.41 -7.20
C ASP A 110 -4.32 -1.77 -7.50
N ALA A 111 -3.96 -2.06 -8.75
CA ALA A 111 -3.31 -3.31 -9.13
C ALA A 111 -2.02 -3.55 -8.34
N GLY A 112 -1.12 -2.56 -8.28
CA GLY A 112 0.10 -2.67 -7.48
C GLY A 112 -0.15 -2.51 -5.98
N TRP A 113 -1.07 -1.63 -5.57
CA TRP A 113 -1.38 -1.39 -4.16
C TRP A 113 -1.96 -2.64 -3.48
N ARG A 114 -2.72 -3.43 -4.25
CA ARG A 114 -3.28 -4.72 -3.85
C ARG A 114 -2.22 -5.75 -3.50
N ASP A 115 -1.04 -5.72 -4.12
CA ASP A 115 0.06 -6.63 -3.79
C ASP A 115 0.43 -6.53 -2.30
N PHE A 116 0.29 -5.34 -1.70
CA PHE A 116 0.59 -5.05 -0.29
C PHE A 116 -0.66 -4.87 0.57
N ASN A 117 -1.74 -5.62 0.29
CA ASN A 117 -3.00 -5.54 1.02
C ASN A 117 -3.56 -4.12 1.15
N ARG A 118 -3.31 -3.28 0.14
CA ARG A 118 -3.68 -1.86 0.11
C ARG A 118 -3.21 -1.12 1.36
N THR A 119 -1.93 -1.29 1.69
CA THR A 119 -1.28 -0.65 2.84
C THR A 119 -1.02 0.83 2.61
N TYR A 120 -1.33 1.66 3.60
CA TYR A 120 -1.10 3.10 3.55
C TYR A 120 -0.75 3.68 4.92
N ILE A 121 -0.11 4.85 4.87
CA ILE A 121 0.25 5.65 6.04
C ILE A 121 -0.44 7.00 5.89
N ALA A 122 -1.39 7.30 6.76
CA ALA A 122 -2.00 8.63 6.81
C ALA A 122 -1.21 9.52 7.77
N LEU A 123 -0.82 10.70 7.28
CA LEU A 123 -0.11 11.74 8.01
C LEU A 123 -1.10 12.86 8.36
N TYR A 124 -1.26 13.17 9.64
CA TYR A 124 -2.31 14.09 10.08
C TYR A 124 -1.84 14.95 11.25
N ARG A 125 -2.35 16.17 11.33
CA ARG A 125 -2.13 17.03 12.50
C ARG A 125 -3.12 16.66 13.61
N PRO A 126 -2.81 16.95 14.89
CA PRO A 126 -3.70 16.62 16.01
C PRO A 126 -5.15 17.10 15.84
N GLU A 127 -5.36 18.27 15.22
CA GLU A 127 -6.69 18.82 14.95
C GLU A 127 -7.48 18.06 13.86
N GLN A 128 -6.80 17.26 13.01
CA GLN A 128 -7.42 16.42 11.99
C GLN A 128 -7.82 15.03 12.53
N ALA A 129 -7.55 14.71 13.80
CA ALA A 129 -7.79 13.38 14.35
C ALA A 129 -9.25 12.91 14.24
N ASN A 130 -10.22 13.81 14.46
CA ASN A 130 -11.65 13.48 14.29
C ASN A 130 -12.00 13.26 12.82
N THR A 131 -11.51 14.11 11.91
CA THR A 131 -11.72 13.93 10.46
C THR A 131 -11.15 12.61 9.97
N LEU A 132 -9.95 12.23 10.41
CA LEU A 132 -9.35 10.94 10.12
C LEU A 132 -10.22 9.79 10.65
N ALA A 133 -10.66 9.88 11.90
CA ALA A 133 -11.53 8.86 12.51
C ALA A 133 -12.85 8.70 11.74
N ASP A 134 -13.45 9.80 11.27
CA ASP A 134 -14.67 9.79 10.48
C ASP A 134 -14.46 9.15 9.09
N ILE A 135 -13.30 9.39 8.45
CA ILE A 135 -12.96 8.77 7.16
C ILE A 135 -12.72 7.27 7.32
N LEU A 136 -11.94 6.86 8.34
CA LEU A 136 -11.62 5.45 8.58
C LEU A 136 -12.82 4.67 9.13
N GLY A 137 -13.71 5.35 9.85
CA GLY A 137 -14.89 4.75 10.46
C GLY A 137 -14.52 3.54 11.32
N PRO A 138 -15.22 2.40 11.18
CA PRO A 138 -14.92 1.18 11.92
C PRO A 138 -13.51 0.63 11.69
N ASN A 139 -12.89 0.88 10.53
CA ASN A 139 -11.51 0.45 10.25
C ASN A 139 -10.46 1.24 11.04
N LEU A 140 -10.86 2.23 11.84
CA LEU A 140 -9.98 2.80 12.85
C LEU A 140 -9.62 1.76 13.94
N ASP A 141 -10.52 0.83 14.25
CA ASP A 141 -10.25 -0.30 15.14
C ASP A 141 -9.48 -1.40 14.40
N ASP A 142 -8.35 -1.82 14.96
CA ASP A 142 -7.45 -2.76 14.29
C ASP A 142 -8.12 -4.13 14.07
N ALA A 143 -8.88 -4.63 15.05
CA ALA A 143 -9.55 -5.92 14.92
C ALA A 143 -10.59 -5.88 13.79
N THR A 144 -11.35 -4.80 13.70
CA THR A 144 -12.34 -4.57 12.64
C THR A 144 -11.67 -4.45 11.27
N MET A 145 -10.59 -3.68 11.16
CA MET A 145 -9.80 -3.55 9.93
C MET A 145 -9.31 -4.92 9.43
N TRP A 146 -8.75 -5.74 10.31
CA TRP A 146 -8.24 -7.06 9.95
C TRP A 146 -9.33 -8.07 9.58
N GLN A 147 -10.49 -8.02 10.24
CA GLN A 147 -11.64 -8.86 9.85
C GLN A 147 -12.19 -8.45 8.47
N ASN A 148 -12.27 -7.15 8.19
CA ASN A 148 -12.68 -6.65 6.87
C ASN A 148 -11.65 -7.01 5.79
N ALA A 149 -10.35 -6.93 6.11
CA ALA A 149 -9.28 -7.37 5.23
C ALA A 149 -9.38 -8.86 4.91
N LEU A 150 -9.67 -9.69 5.93
CA LEU A 150 -9.85 -11.12 5.77
C LEU A 150 -10.99 -11.46 4.80
N ALA A 151 -12.15 -10.84 5.00
CA ALA A 151 -13.31 -11.04 4.12
C ALA A 151 -12.97 -10.67 2.67
N ARG A 152 -12.34 -9.50 2.46
CA ARG A 152 -11.94 -9.06 1.13
C ARG A 152 -10.92 -9.99 0.48
N ALA A 153 -9.90 -10.42 1.20
CA ALA A 153 -8.87 -11.32 0.68
C ALA A 153 -9.46 -12.68 0.28
N GLN A 154 -10.43 -13.21 1.05
CA GLN A 154 -11.14 -14.45 0.73
C GLN A 154 -12.01 -14.31 -0.53
N ASP A 155 -12.71 -13.19 -0.67
CA ASP A 155 -13.51 -12.89 -1.86
C ASP A 155 -12.62 -12.76 -3.11
N GLU A 156 -11.51 -12.03 -2.98
CA GLU A 156 -10.54 -11.84 -4.06
C GLU A 156 -9.88 -13.16 -4.48
N LEU A 157 -9.54 -14.04 -3.53
CA LEU A 157 -9.00 -15.38 -3.80
C LEU A 157 -10.03 -16.34 -4.41
N THR A 158 -11.33 -16.09 -4.23
CA THR A 158 -12.37 -16.86 -4.93
C THR A 158 -12.34 -16.57 -6.43
N ALA A 159 -12.02 -15.34 -6.83
CA ALA A 159 -11.87 -14.94 -8.22
C ALA A 159 -10.49 -15.31 -8.80
N GLU A 160 -9.43 -15.20 -7.99
CA GLU A 160 -8.04 -15.40 -8.41
C GLU A 160 -7.30 -16.38 -7.49
N PRO A 161 -7.65 -17.67 -7.51
CA PRO A 161 -7.12 -18.67 -6.57
C PRO A 161 -5.62 -18.94 -6.73
N GLU A 162 -5.04 -18.59 -7.88
CA GLU A 162 -3.63 -18.77 -8.21
C GLU A 162 -2.81 -17.47 -8.08
N ASN A 163 -3.34 -16.45 -7.37
CA ASN A 163 -2.61 -15.20 -7.17
C ASN A 163 -1.75 -15.26 -5.90
N ALA A 164 -0.42 -15.35 -6.07
CA ALA A 164 0.53 -15.50 -4.97
C ALA A 164 0.50 -14.33 -3.98
N TYR A 165 0.30 -13.09 -4.45
CA TYR A 165 0.26 -11.90 -3.59
C TYR A 165 -0.94 -11.93 -2.65
N LEU A 166 -2.11 -12.38 -3.13
CA LEU A 166 -3.30 -12.51 -2.30
C LEU A 166 -3.13 -13.56 -1.21
N TRP A 167 -2.48 -14.69 -1.53
CA TRP A 167 -2.15 -15.70 -0.52
C TRP A 167 -1.18 -15.17 0.52
N PHE A 168 -0.18 -14.38 0.12
CA PHE A 168 0.74 -13.73 1.05
C PHE A 168 0.02 -12.72 1.95
N ASN A 169 -0.87 -11.92 1.39
CA ASN A 169 -1.71 -10.99 2.15
C ASN A 169 -2.64 -11.73 3.12
N LEU A 170 -3.26 -12.83 2.69
CA LEU A 170 -4.08 -13.68 3.56
C LEU A 170 -3.26 -14.23 4.73
N GLY A 171 -2.02 -14.68 4.49
CA GLY A 171 -1.11 -15.11 5.55
C GLY A 171 -0.80 -14.00 6.55
N SER A 172 -0.53 -12.79 6.06
CA SER A 172 -0.28 -11.60 6.88
C SER A 172 -1.49 -11.22 7.73
N ILE A 173 -2.69 -11.29 7.16
CA ILE A 173 -3.96 -11.04 7.86
C ILE A 173 -4.19 -12.08 8.97
N TYR A 174 -4.02 -13.37 8.68
CA TYR A 174 -4.15 -14.42 9.69
C TYR A 174 -3.14 -14.25 10.83
N ASN A 175 -1.91 -13.88 10.51
CA ASN A 175 -0.90 -13.59 11.52
C ASN A 175 -1.30 -12.42 12.43
N ALA A 176 -1.84 -11.33 11.85
CA ALA A 176 -2.35 -10.19 12.61
C ALA A 176 -3.56 -10.55 13.49
N LEU A 177 -4.38 -11.51 13.06
CA LEU A 177 -5.49 -12.09 13.82
C LEU A 177 -5.08 -13.21 14.79
N ALA A 178 -3.77 -13.45 14.96
CA ALA A 178 -3.20 -14.52 15.78
C ALA A 178 -3.63 -15.95 15.39
N GLN A 179 -4.01 -16.17 14.13
CA GLN A 179 -4.36 -17.47 13.55
C GLN A 179 -3.16 -18.09 12.86
N TYR A 180 -2.12 -18.40 13.64
CA TYR A 180 -0.79 -18.73 13.11
C TYR A 180 -0.75 -19.99 12.23
N ASP A 181 -1.55 -21.01 12.52
CA ASP A 181 -1.61 -22.23 11.70
C ASP A 181 -2.15 -21.94 10.29
N LEU A 182 -3.18 -21.09 10.20
CA LEU A 182 -3.75 -20.65 8.92
C LEU A 182 -2.81 -19.71 8.18
N ALA A 183 -2.10 -18.85 8.91
CA ALA A 183 -1.07 -17.98 8.34
C ALA A 183 0.03 -18.79 7.66
N ALA A 184 0.56 -19.83 8.32
CA ALA A 184 1.58 -20.70 7.77
C ALA A 184 1.13 -21.37 6.46
N LEU A 185 -0.09 -21.93 6.43
CA LEU A 185 -0.65 -22.55 5.23
C LEU A 185 -0.80 -21.57 4.07
N ALA A 186 -1.25 -20.34 4.34
CA ALA A 186 -1.40 -19.31 3.31
C ALA A 186 -0.04 -18.85 2.75
N PHE A 187 0.97 -18.67 3.61
CA PHE A 187 2.33 -18.34 3.16
C PHE A 187 2.97 -19.46 2.34
N ASP A 188 2.76 -20.73 2.73
CA ASP A 188 3.24 -21.88 1.96
C ASP A 188 2.56 -21.94 0.58
N GLN A 189 1.26 -21.66 0.50
CA GLN A 189 0.54 -21.57 -0.77
C GLN A 189 1.09 -20.44 -1.66
N ALA A 190 1.35 -19.25 -1.10
CA ALA A 190 1.95 -18.14 -1.84
C ALA A 190 3.32 -18.52 -2.44
N ARG A 191 4.16 -19.19 -1.65
CA ARG A 191 5.47 -19.70 -2.11
C ARG A 191 5.34 -20.76 -3.20
N ASN A 192 4.39 -21.68 -3.07
CA ASN A 192 4.17 -22.75 -4.05
C ASN A 192 3.71 -22.23 -5.42
N ILE A 193 2.87 -21.19 -5.43
CA ILE A 193 2.42 -20.54 -6.67
C ILE A 193 3.57 -19.79 -7.34
N GLY A 194 4.39 -19.08 -6.55
CA GLY A 194 5.57 -18.36 -7.04
C GLY A 194 5.57 -16.89 -6.65
N LEU A 195 5.74 -16.61 -5.35
CA LEU A 195 5.93 -15.25 -4.85
C LEU A 195 7.31 -14.70 -5.27
N PRO A 196 7.43 -13.42 -5.67
CA PRO A 196 8.74 -12.82 -5.92
C PRO A 196 9.66 -12.95 -4.71
N TRP A 197 10.93 -13.28 -4.95
CA TRP A 197 11.90 -13.48 -3.88
C TRP A 197 12.09 -12.23 -2.98
N ARG A 198 11.79 -11.03 -3.50
CA ARG A 198 11.87 -9.78 -2.74
C ARG A 198 10.72 -9.56 -1.75
N MET A 199 9.69 -10.40 -1.76
CA MET A 199 8.67 -10.44 -0.71
C MET A 199 9.02 -11.42 0.44
N LEU A 200 10.08 -12.22 0.31
CA LEU A 200 10.43 -13.32 1.23
C LEU A 200 11.41 -12.94 2.33
#